data_AF-A0AAV2H5P0-F1
#
_entry.id   AF-A0AAV2H5P0-F1
#
_cell.length_a   1.000
_cell.length_b   1.000
_cell.length_c   1.000
_cell.angle_alpha   90.00
_cell.angle_beta   90.00
_cell.angle_gamma   90.00
#
_symmetry.space_group_name_H-M   'P 1'
#
loop_
_entity.id
_entity.type
_entity.pdbx_description
1 polymer ?
#
loop_
_entity_poly.entity_id
_entity_poly.type
_entity_poly.pdbx_seq_one_letter_code
_entity_poly.pdbx_strand_id
1 'polypeptide(L)'
;MGAGIYEEQPRTSQLLDGLESGHAYSITGFYQVALRGSNFNLIRLRNPWGRGEWKGAWSDESKEMNALPMGDKESLLFQIQDDGEFWMDFDDFITMFDEISICKL
;
A
#
# COMPACT_ATOMS: atom_id res chain seq x y z
N MET A 1 -5.54 -0.35 12.33
CA MET A 1 -5.79 1.01 11.81
C MET A 1 -6.35 0.85 10.40
N GLY A 2 -7.16 1.78 9.93
CA GLY A 2 -7.71 1.76 8.57
C GLY A 2 -7.45 3.08 7.85
N ALA A 3 -7.52 3.05 6.52
CA ALA A 3 -7.44 4.22 5.67
C ALA A 3 -8.50 4.16 4.55
N GLY A 4 -8.92 5.29 4.01
CA GLY A 4 -9.91 5.34 2.94
C GLY A 4 -9.65 6.46 1.95
N ILE A 5 -10.16 6.28 0.73
CA ILE A 5 -10.16 7.28 -0.35
C ILE A 5 -11.60 7.75 -0.53
N TYR A 6 -11.81 9.06 -0.49
CA TYR A 6 -13.14 9.67 -0.57
C TYR A 6 -13.74 9.55 -1.98
N GLU A 7 -15.06 9.39 -2.06
CA GLU A 7 -15.82 9.41 -3.30
C GLU A 7 -17.15 10.13 -3.07
N GLU A 8 -17.51 11.07 -3.96
CA GLU A 8 -18.77 11.83 -3.85
C GLU A 8 -20.01 10.97 -4.19
N GLN A 9 -19.85 9.93 -5.00
CA GLN A 9 -20.92 9.01 -5.40
C GLN A 9 -20.94 7.76 -4.51
N PRO A 10 -22.12 7.16 -4.24
CA PRO A 10 -22.24 6.04 -3.28
C PRO A 10 -21.72 4.69 -3.82
N ARG A 11 -20.87 4.69 -4.85
CA ARG A 11 -20.33 3.48 -5.46
C ARG A 11 -18.82 3.51 -5.46
N THR A 12 -18.25 2.37 -5.13
CA THR A 12 -16.81 2.14 -5.16
C THR A 12 -16.33 2.12 -6.61
N SER A 13 -15.25 2.84 -6.89
CA SER A 13 -14.71 3.00 -8.24
C SER A 13 -13.25 2.59 -8.26
N GLN A 14 -12.86 1.75 -9.21
CA GLN A 14 -11.45 1.40 -9.40
C GLN A 14 -10.72 2.54 -10.11
N LEU A 15 -9.60 2.96 -9.55
CA LEU A 15 -8.72 4.00 -10.04
C LEU A 15 -7.64 3.42 -10.98
N LEU A 16 -6.99 4.29 -11.76
CA LEU A 16 -5.98 3.87 -12.75
C LEU A 16 -4.73 3.26 -12.12
N ASP A 17 -4.40 3.70 -10.91
CA ASP A 17 -3.29 3.22 -10.09
C ASP A 17 -3.58 1.88 -9.38
N GLY A 18 -4.79 1.34 -9.57
CA GLY A 18 -5.21 0.06 -9.00
C GLY A 18 -5.92 0.14 -7.65
N LEU A 19 -5.92 1.32 -7.01
CA LEU A 19 -6.71 1.56 -5.80
C LEU A 19 -8.20 1.66 -6.12
N GLU A 20 -9.04 1.63 -5.10
CA GLU A 20 -10.48 1.75 -5.21
C GLU A 20 -10.96 2.84 -4.23
N SER A 21 -11.77 3.76 -4.73
CA SER A 21 -12.38 4.82 -3.93
C SER A 21 -13.67 4.35 -3.26
N GLY A 22 -14.11 5.06 -2.22
CA GLY A 22 -15.37 4.79 -1.54
C GLY A 22 -15.37 3.55 -0.64
N HIS A 23 -14.20 3.01 -0.28
CA HIS A 23 -14.06 1.92 0.68
C HIS A 23 -12.83 2.06 1.58
N ALA A 24 -12.72 1.16 2.56
CA ALA A 24 -11.70 1.19 3.59
C ALA A 24 -10.67 0.06 3.40
N TYR A 25 -9.40 0.44 3.48
CA TYR A 25 -8.24 -0.44 3.54
C TYR A 25 -7.80 -0.62 5.00
N SER A 26 -7.22 -1.78 5.30
CA SER A 26 -6.54 -2.00 6.58
C SER A 26 -5.06 -1.65 6.47
N ILE A 27 -4.52 -0.87 7.42
CA ILE A 27 -3.07 -0.68 7.54
C ILE A 27 -2.51 -1.85 8.34
N THR A 28 -1.63 -2.65 7.73
CA THR A 28 -1.13 -3.92 8.28
C THR A 28 0.37 -3.92 8.56
N GLY A 29 1.11 -2.87 8.18
CA GLY A 29 2.54 -2.80 8.40
C GLY A 29 3.13 -1.43 8.10
N PHE A 30 4.30 -1.19 8.68
CA PHE A 30 5.15 -0.04 8.38
C PHE A 30 6.61 -0.48 8.53
N TYR A 31 7.45 -0.15 7.56
CA TYR A 31 8.85 -0.55 7.57
C TYR A 31 9.71 0.44 6.81
N GLN A 32 10.94 0.68 7.27
CA GLN A 32 11.89 1.54 6.58
C GLN A 32 12.93 0.67 5.85
N VAL A 33 13.12 0.93 4.55
CA VAL A 33 14.13 0.26 3.74
C VAL A 33 15.19 1.25 3.28
N ALA A 34 16.40 0.74 2.99
CA ALA A 34 17.48 1.53 2.40
C ALA A 34 17.77 1.02 0.98
N LEU A 35 17.60 1.88 -0.03
CA LEU A 35 17.88 1.53 -1.41
C LEU A 35 18.77 2.62 -2.04
N ARG A 36 19.93 2.21 -2.56
CA ARG A 36 20.90 3.10 -3.26
C ARG A 36 21.31 4.33 -2.44
N GLY A 37 21.47 4.17 -1.13
CA GLY A 37 21.90 5.24 -0.22
C GLY A 37 20.79 6.21 0.19
N SER A 38 19.54 5.93 -0.18
CA SER A 38 18.36 6.67 0.29
C SER A 38 17.48 5.76 1.15
N ASN A 39 16.84 6.33 2.17
CA ASN A 39 15.89 5.62 3.02
C ASN A 39 14.46 5.92 2.55
N PHE A 40 13.61 4.89 2.53
CA PHE A 40 12.22 4.97 2.14
C PHE A 40 11.35 4.41 3.25
N ASN A 41 10.27 5.13 3.57
CA ASN A 41 9.29 4.69 4.55
C ASN A 41 8.16 4.01 3.78
N LEU A 42 8.01 2.70 3.97
CA LEU A 42 6.97 1.93 3.32
C LEU A 42 5.83 1.67 4.30
N ILE A 43 4.62 1.73 3.78
CA ILE A 43 3.39 1.36 4.49
C ILE A 43 2.72 0.21 3.76
N ARG A 44 2.24 -0.77 4.52
CA ARG A 44 1.52 -1.93 3.98
C ARG A 44 0.03 -1.77 4.23
N LEU A 45 -0.73 -1.90 3.15
CA LEU A 45 -2.18 -1.83 3.17
C LEU A 45 -2.79 -3.13 2.67
N ARG A 46 -4.01 -3.42 3.11
CA ARG A 46 -4.79 -4.56 2.64
C ARG A 46 -6.18 -4.13 2.21
N ASN A 47 -6.51 -4.42 0.95
CA ASN A 47 -7.86 -4.40 0.43
C ASN A 47 -8.64 -5.61 0.99
N PRO A 48 -9.75 -5.40 1.74
CA PRO A 48 -10.53 -6.50 2.30
C PRO A 48 -11.19 -7.40 1.25
N TRP A 49 -11.27 -6.98 -0.02
CA TRP A 49 -11.85 -7.79 -1.10
C TRP A 49 -10.88 -8.80 -1.71
N GLY A 50 -9.61 -8.79 -1.28
CA GLY A 50 -8.63 -9.77 -1.71
C GLY A 50 -8.16 -9.59 -3.15
N ARG A 51 -8.19 -8.37 -3.67
CA ARG A 51 -7.75 -7.95 -5.01
C ARG A 51 -7.55 -6.44 -5.03
N GLY A 52 -7.13 -5.88 -6.16
CA GLY A 52 -7.15 -4.44 -6.36
C GLY A 52 -6.05 -3.76 -5.56
N GLU A 53 -4.84 -3.87 -6.09
CA GLU A 53 -3.60 -3.47 -5.45
C GLU A 53 -2.98 -2.26 -6.13
N TRP A 54 -2.14 -1.57 -5.37
CA TRP A 54 -1.33 -0.46 -5.84
C TRP A 54 -0.41 -0.89 -7.00
N LYS A 55 -0.34 -0.07 -8.05
CA LYS A 55 0.49 -0.32 -9.25
C LYS A 55 1.65 0.65 -9.41
N GLY A 56 1.86 1.55 -8.44
CA GLY A 56 2.92 2.54 -8.47
C GLY A 56 4.23 2.05 -7.86
N ALA A 57 5.03 2.99 -7.33
CA ALA A 57 6.29 2.68 -6.68
C ALA A 57 6.08 1.74 -5.48
N TRP A 58 6.98 0.77 -5.31
CA TRP A 58 6.92 -0.26 -4.26
C TRP A 58 5.78 -1.28 -4.35
N SER A 59 4.97 -1.24 -5.43
CA SER A 59 4.06 -2.35 -5.76
C SER A 59 4.82 -3.66 -6.02
N ASP A 60 4.07 -4.76 -6.05
CA ASP A 60 4.59 -6.12 -6.25
C ASP A 60 5.46 -6.28 -7.49
N GLU A 61 5.09 -5.61 -8.58
CA GLU A 61 5.83 -5.66 -9.85
C GLU A 61 6.76 -4.45 -10.06
N SER A 62 6.88 -3.56 -9.07
CA SER A 62 7.68 -2.34 -9.19
C SER A 62 9.18 -2.61 -9.30
N LYS A 63 9.91 -1.67 -9.92
CA LYS A 63 11.37 -1.78 -10.05
C LYS A 63 12.07 -1.60 -8.71
N GLU A 64 11.49 -0.77 -7.85
CA GLU A 64 11.94 -0.43 -6.51
C GLU A 64 11.92 -1.67 -5.61
N MET A 65 10.78 -2.36 -5.54
CA MET A 65 10.63 -3.61 -4.80
C MET A 65 11.57 -4.68 -5.35
N ASN A 66 11.63 -4.82 -6.68
CA ASN A 66 12.52 -5.78 -7.32
C ASN A 66 14.01 -5.55 -7.00
N ALA A 67 14.43 -4.28 -6.86
CA ALA A 67 15.81 -3.91 -6.57
C ALA A 67 16.22 -4.10 -5.10
N LEU A 68 15.29 -4.38 -4.18
CA LEU A 68 15.64 -4.63 -2.78
C LEU A 68 16.45 -5.92 -2.60
N PRO A 69 17.44 -5.91 -1.70
CA PRO A 69 18.08 -7.12 -1.21
C PRO A 69 17.07 -8.12 -0.64
N MET A 70 17.40 -9.42 -0.71
CA MET A 70 16.51 -10.49 -0.23
C MET A 70 16.19 -10.36 1.27
N GLY A 71 17.13 -9.94 2.11
CA GLY A 71 16.90 -9.75 3.54
C GLY A 71 15.87 -8.65 3.85
N ASP A 72 15.81 -7.59 3.03
CA ASP A 72 14.79 -6.54 3.18
C ASP A 72 13.43 -7.09 2.74
N LYS A 73 13.37 -7.84 1.63
CA LYS A 73 12.13 -8.51 1.17
C LYS A 73 11.57 -9.48 2.20
N GLU A 74 12.42 -10.26 2.86
CA GLU A 74 12.01 -11.15 3.96
C GLU A 74 11.45 -10.35 5.15
N SER A 75 12.08 -9.23 5.50
CA SER A 75 11.61 -8.36 6.59
C SER A 75 10.26 -7.71 6.28
N LEU A 76 9.99 -7.43 5.00
CA LEU A 76 8.71 -6.93 4.50
C LEU A 76 7.63 -8.01 4.36
N LEU A 77 7.97 -9.30 4.58
CA LEU A 77 7.13 -10.45 4.25
C LEU A 77 6.64 -10.40 2.79
N PHE A 78 7.50 -9.92 1.89
CA PHE A 78 7.14 -9.64 0.50
C PHE A 78 6.82 -10.91 -0.28
N GLN A 79 5.70 -10.90 -0.98
CA GLN A 79 5.25 -11.93 -1.92
C GLN A 79 4.67 -11.22 -3.14
N ILE A 80 4.78 -11.83 -4.33
CA ILE A 80 4.08 -11.34 -5.53
C ILE A 80 2.79 -12.14 -5.63
N GLN A 81 1.67 -11.52 -5.28
CA GLN A 81 0.37 -12.19 -5.27
C GLN A 81 -0.76 -11.17 -5.36
N ASP A 82 -1.74 -11.38 -6.24
CA ASP A 82 -2.98 -10.59 -6.26
C ASP A 82 -3.93 -11.09 -5.15
N ASP A 83 -3.64 -10.69 -3.90
CA ASP A 83 -4.40 -11.03 -2.69
C ASP A 83 -4.94 -9.81 -1.94
N GLY A 84 -4.75 -8.62 -2.51
CA GLY A 84 -5.16 -7.34 -1.99
C GLY A 84 -4.20 -6.72 -0.97
N GLU A 85 -3.10 -7.38 -0.58
CA GLU A 85 -2.08 -6.80 0.31
C GLU A 85 -0.89 -6.26 -0.49
N PHE A 86 -0.55 -4.98 -0.28
CA PHE A 86 0.50 -4.32 -1.05
C PHE A 86 1.30 -3.32 -0.20
N TRP A 87 2.52 -3.07 -0.64
CA TRP A 87 3.36 -1.99 -0.13
C TRP A 87 3.28 -0.76 -1.06
N MET A 88 3.39 0.42 -0.47
CA MET A 88 3.57 1.68 -1.20
C MET A 88 4.49 2.63 -0.43
N ASP A 89 5.00 3.66 -1.10
CA ASP A 89 5.72 4.74 -0.41
C ASP A 89 4.76 5.49 0.53
N PHE A 90 5.25 5.90 1.70
CA PHE A 90 4.44 6.65 2.64
C PHE A 90 4.01 8.02 2.10
N ASP A 91 4.82 8.69 1.28
CA ASP A 91 4.44 9.97 0.67
C ASP A 91 3.34 9.78 -0.38
N ASP A 92 3.38 8.68 -1.13
CA ASP A 92 2.29 8.28 -2.03
C ASP A 92 1.01 8.00 -1.21
N PHE A 93 1.12 7.32 -0.05
CA PHE A 93 -0.03 7.08 0.82
C PHE A 93 -0.69 8.38 1.30
N ILE A 94 0.10 9.37 1.72
CA ILE A 94 -0.41 10.69 2.14
C ILE A 94 -1.08 11.43 0.97
N THR A 95 -0.63 11.19 -0.26
CA THR A 95 -1.20 11.82 -1.46
C THR A 95 -2.51 11.17 -1.89
N MET A 96 -2.62 9.84 -1.72
CA MET A 96 -3.71 9.05 -2.28
C MET A 96 -4.87 8.79 -1.31
N PHE A 97 -4.64 8.83 0.01
CA PHE A 97 -5.66 8.51 1.02
C PHE A 97 -6.11 9.75 1.79
N ASP A 98 -7.43 9.92 1.92
CA ASP A 98 -8.03 11.11 2.51
C ASP A 98 -8.36 10.95 4.00
N GLU A 99 -8.62 9.70 4.43
CA GLU A 99 -9.06 9.41 5.80
C GLU A 99 -8.18 8.33 6.44
N ILE A 100 -7.87 8.52 7.73
CA ILE A 100 -7.22 7.50 8.58
C ILE A 100 -8.05 7.32 9.85
N SER A 101 -8.36 6.07 10.17
CA SER A 101 -9.08 5.66 11.37
C SER A 101 -8.22 4.81 12.30
N ILE A 102 -8.02 5.28 13.53
CA ILE A 102 -7.23 4.59 14.57
C ILE A 102 -8.16 4.19 15.72
N CYS A 103 -8.32 2.89 15.93
CA CYS A 103 -9.01 2.35 17.10
C CYS A 103 -7.97 1.95 18.15
N LYS A 104 -8.02 2.59 19.32
CA LYS A 104 -7.18 2.28 20.47
C LYS A 104 -7.95 1.39 21.44
N LEU A 105 -7.34 0.28 21.84
CA LEU A 105 -7.84 -0.64 22.86
C LEU A 105 -7.56 -0.13 24.28
#